data_AF-A0A0F8YX97-F1
#
_entry.id   AF-A0A0F8YX97-F1
#
_cell.length_a   1.000
_cell.length_b   1.000
_cell.length_c   1.000
_cell.angle_alpha   90.00
_cell.angle_beta   90.00
_cell.angle_gamma   90.00
#
_symmetry.space_group_name_H-M   'P 1'
#
loop_
_entity.id
_entity.type
_entity.pdbx_description
1 polymer ?
#
loop_
_entity_poly.entity_id
_entity_poly.type
_entity_poly.pdbx_seq_one_letter_code
_entity_poly.pdbx_strand_id
1 'polypeptide(L)'
;MDPLATPKGKMVKLSDGNEYQFPPMNLTVMADLEEAFDCDIEEVMGKLAKRSSTNLRKMLWVLLQYDYPEMTLKEAGQLVLIPALKEVSKEILSVLSG
;
A
#
# COMPACT_ATOMS: atom_id res chain seq x y z
N MET A 1 9.77 20.98 -1.65
CA MET A 1 8.94 20.20 -2.59
C MET A 1 7.92 21.15 -3.19
N ASP A 2 7.75 21.12 -4.50
CA ASP A 2 6.73 21.93 -5.17
C ASP A 2 5.35 21.30 -4.89
N PRO A 3 4.43 22.01 -4.21
CA PRO A 3 3.11 21.46 -3.86
C PRO A 3 2.23 21.18 -5.08
N LEU A 4 2.66 21.60 -6.29
CA LEU A 4 1.98 21.36 -7.56
C LEU A 4 2.68 20.30 -8.43
N ALA A 5 3.79 19.71 -7.98
CA ALA A 5 4.41 18.60 -8.70
C ALA A 5 3.44 17.41 -8.70
N THR A 6 3.07 16.90 -9.89
CA THR A 6 2.26 15.69 -10.01
C THR A 6 3.01 14.54 -9.34
N PRO A 7 2.53 14.04 -8.18
CA PRO A 7 3.25 12.99 -7.50
C PRO A 7 3.19 11.74 -8.40
N LYS A 8 4.35 11.12 -8.63
CA LYS A 8 4.45 9.94 -9.50
C LYS A 8 4.24 8.69 -8.66
N GLY A 9 3.46 7.75 -9.18
CA GLY A 9 3.36 6.42 -8.59
C GLY A 9 4.72 5.74 -8.52
N LYS A 10 4.91 4.84 -7.55
CA LYS A 10 6.12 4.03 -7.42
C LYS A 10 5.83 2.62 -7.92
N MET A 11 6.73 2.06 -8.72
CA MET A 11 6.68 0.66 -9.13
C MET A 11 7.24 -0.20 -8.00
N VAL A 12 6.48 -1.19 -7.56
CA VAL A 12 6.87 -2.14 -6.50
C VAL A 12 6.83 -3.54 -7.08
N LYS A 13 7.96 -4.25 -6.98
CA LYS A 13 8.03 -5.66 -7.36
C LYS A 13 7.55 -6.53 -6.21
N LEU A 14 6.54 -7.35 -6.46
CA LEU A 14 5.98 -8.27 -5.47
C LEU A 14 6.51 -9.69 -5.66
N SER A 15 6.15 -10.59 -4.75
CA SER A 15 6.79 -11.92 -4.64
C SER A 15 6.42 -12.90 -5.76
N ASP A 16 5.41 -12.58 -6.56
CA ASP A 16 5.08 -13.26 -7.81
C ASP A 16 6.05 -12.91 -8.96
N GLY A 17 6.98 -11.98 -8.73
CA GLY A 17 7.94 -11.50 -9.71
C GLY A 17 7.41 -10.39 -10.63
N ASN A 18 6.15 -10.00 -10.48
CA ASN A 18 5.54 -8.93 -11.26
C ASN A 18 5.77 -7.56 -10.62
N GLU A 19 5.75 -6.52 -11.45
CA GLU A 19 5.83 -5.13 -11.02
C GLU A 19 4.43 -4.50 -11.00
N TYR A 20 4.12 -3.84 -9.90
CA TYR A 20 2.84 -3.20 -9.67
C TYR A 20 3.03 -1.70 -9.47
N GLN A 21 2.21 -0.90 -10.12
CA GLN A 21 2.19 0.54 -9.92
C GLN A 21 1.36 0.85 -8.68
N PHE A 22 1.97 1.49 -7.69
CA PHE A 22 1.20 2.05 -6.57
C PHE A 22 0.87 3.50 -6.87
N PRO A 23 -0.36 3.94 -6.55
CA PRO A 23 -0.75 5.31 -6.76
C PRO A 23 0.13 6.23 -5.90
N PRO A 24 0.40 7.46 -6.37
CA PRO A 24 1.04 8.45 -5.53
C PRO A 24 0.18 8.75 -4.29
N MET A 25 0.82 9.03 -3.17
CA MET A 25 0.11 9.49 -1.98
C MET A 25 -0.57 10.83 -2.27
N ASN A 26 -1.91 10.83 -2.26
CA ASN A 26 -2.76 12.00 -2.45
C ASN A 26 -3.99 11.90 -1.52
N LEU A 27 -4.83 12.94 -1.47
CA LEU A 27 -5.98 12.97 -0.55
C LEU A 27 -6.97 11.82 -0.78
N THR A 28 -7.17 11.36 -2.01
CA THR A 28 -8.04 10.22 -2.31
C THR A 28 -7.46 8.93 -1.74
N VAL A 29 -6.17 8.67 -1.98
CA VAL A 29 -5.49 7.49 -1.42
C VAL A 29 -5.50 7.52 0.11
N MET A 30 -5.29 8.69 0.72
CA MET A 30 -5.39 8.83 2.18
C MET A 30 -6.79 8.48 2.68
N ALA A 31 -7.83 9.08 2.08
CA ALA A 31 -9.21 8.83 2.50
C ALA A 31 -9.61 7.34 2.34
N ASP A 32 -9.21 6.70 1.24
CA ASP A 32 -9.50 5.28 1.00
C ASP A 32 -8.77 4.38 2.01
N LEU A 33 -7.56 4.76 2.42
CA LEU A 33 -6.83 4.05 3.46
C LEU A 33 -7.50 4.24 4.83
N GLU A 34 -7.94 5.45 5.16
CA GLU A 34 -8.65 5.73 6.41
C GLU A 34 -9.98 4.95 6.47
N GLU A 35 -10.76 4.99 5.39
CA GLU A 35 -12.02 4.25 5.27
C GLU A 35 -11.79 2.74 5.36
N ALA A 36 -10.78 2.23 4.65
CA ALA A 36 -10.47 0.81 4.72
C ALA A 36 -10.12 0.42 6.16
N PHE A 37 -9.29 1.18 6.87
CA PHE A 37 -8.82 0.81 8.21
C PHE A 37 -9.75 1.23 9.36
N ASP A 38 -10.78 2.02 9.06
CA ASP A 38 -11.71 2.61 10.04
C ASP A 38 -10.96 3.42 11.11
N CYS A 39 -9.99 4.22 10.67
CA CYS A 39 -9.19 5.10 11.53
C CYS A 39 -8.51 6.21 10.72
N ASP A 40 -7.91 7.21 11.39
CA ASP A 40 -7.14 8.25 10.73
C ASP A 40 -5.79 7.74 10.16
N ILE A 41 -5.18 8.53 9.29
CA ILE A 41 -3.93 8.16 8.61
C ILE A 41 -2.74 8.00 9.57
N GLU A 42 -2.72 8.71 10.70
CA GLU A 42 -1.66 8.57 11.71
C GLU A 42 -1.73 7.17 12.36
N GLU A 43 -2.93 6.72 12.68
CA GLU A 43 -3.21 5.38 13.17
C GLU A 43 -2.91 4.30 12.13
N VAL A 44 -3.24 4.52 10.85
CA VAL A 44 -2.90 3.62 9.74
C VAL A 44 -1.39 3.40 9.69
N MET A 45 -0.61 4.48 9.73
CA MET A 45 0.85 4.43 9.73
C MET A 45 1.39 3.69 10.95
N GLY A 46 0.83 3.92 12.14
CA GLY A 46 1.17 3.20 13.36
C GLY A 46 0.84 1.70 13.28
N LYS A 47 -0.27 1.32 12.64
CA LYS A 47 -0.70 -0.07 12.41
C LYS A 47 0.21 -0.79 11.41
N LEU A 48 0.77 -0.10 10.42
CA LEU A 48 1.76 -0.64 9.48
C LEU A 48 3.13 -0.85 10.14
N ALA A 49 3.57 0.10 10.96
CA ALA A 49 4.85 0.01 11.68
C ALA A 49 4.94 -1.26 12.56
N LYS A 50 3.80 -1.73 13.07
CA LYS A 50 3.68 -2.98 13.85
C LYS A 50 3.87 -4.27 13.02
N ARG A 51 4.05 -4.18 11.69
CA ARG A 51 4.30 -5.30 10.76
C ARG A 51 3.27 -6.44 10.83
N SER A 52 2.00 -6.08 11.08
CA SER A 52 0.90 -7.06 11.05
C SER A 52 0.64 -7.48 9.60
N SER A 53 0.65 -8.79 9.35
CA SER A 53 0.33 -9.36 8.03
C SER A 53 -1.08 -8.98 7.57
N THR A 54 -2.03 -8.88 8.49
CA THR A 54 -3.41 -8.44 8.19
C THR A 54 -3.43 -7.00 7.70
N ASN A 55 -2.69 -6.11 8.35
CA ASN A 55 -2.64 -4.69 7.96
C ASN A 55 -1.92 -4.52 6.63
N LEU A 56 -0.80 -5.22 6.44
CA LEU A 56 -0.07 -5.21 5.18
C LEU A 56 -0.94 -5.69 4.01
N ARG A 57 -1.67 -6.79 4.20
CA ARG A 57 -2.59 -7.33 3.19
C ARG A 57 -3.67 -6.32 2.81
N LYS A 58 -4.26 -5.66 3.80
CA LYS A 58 -5.32 -4.67 3.59
C LYS A 58 -4.81 -3.43 2.86
N MET A 59 -3.62 -2.95 3.25
CA MET A 59 -2.92 -1.85 2.60
C MET A 59 -2.61 -2.15 1.13
N LEU A 60 -2.02 -3.31 0.85
CA LEU A 60 -1.74 -3.76 -0.51
C LEU A 60 -2.99 -3.80 -1.37
N TRP A 61 -4.08 -4.34 -0.82
CA TRP A 61 -5.34 -4.42 -1.52
C TRP A 61 -5.86 -3.02 -1.91
N VAL A 62 -5.89 -2.06 -0.98
CA VAL A 62 -6.31 -0.68 -1.29
C VAL A 62 -5.45 -0.07 -2.38
N LEU A 63 -4.13 -0.19 -2.30
CA LEU A 63 -3.21 0.40 -3.28
C LEU A 63 -3.35 -0.23 -4.67
N LEU A 64 -3.56 -1.55 -4.73
CA LEU A 64 -3.67 -2.29 -5.98
C LEU A 64 -5.03 -2.12 -6.67
N GLN A 65 -6.08 -1.81 -5.91
CA GLN A 65 -7.43 -1.63 -6.45
C GLN A 65 -7.54 -0.50 -7.50
N TYR A 66 -6.62 0.47 -7.48
CA TYR A 66 -6.59 1.57 -8.43
C TYR A 66 -6.37 1.12 -9.88
N ASP A 67 -5.44 0.17 -10.07
CA ASP A 67 -5.12 -0.39 -11.40
C ASP A 67 -5.74 -1.78 -11.60
N TYR A 68 -6.14 -2.45 -10.51
CA TYR A 68 -6.71 -3.80 -10.49
C TYR A 68 -7.99 -3.84 -9.63
N PRO A 69 -9.09 -3.19 -10.07
CA PRO A 69 -10.31 -3.05 -9.27
C PRO A 69 -11.02 -4.38 -8.97
N GLU A 70 -10.76 -5.43 -9.74
CA GLU A 70 -11.31 -6.76 -9.47
C GLU A 70 -10.50 -7.56 -8.44
N MET A 71 -9.32 -7.07 -8.03
CA MET A 71 -8.44 -7.79 -7.11
C MET A 71 -9.06 -7.93 -5.72
N THR A 72 -9.25 -9.17 -5.28
CA THR A 72 -9.75 -9.43 -3.94
C THR A 72 -8.67 -9.26 -2.87
N LEU A 73 -9.09 -9.02 -1.62
CA LEU A 73 -8.19 -8.97 -0.47
C LEU A 73 -7.38 -10.27 -0.30
N LYS A 74 -7.94 -11.41 -0.73
CA LYS A 74 -7.27 -12.71 -0.70
C LYS A 74 -6.12 -12.75 -1.72
N GLU A 75 -6.38 -12.35 -2.95
CA GLU A 75 -5.37 -12.31 -4.02
C GLU A 75 -4.23 -11.37 -3.66
N ALA A 76 -4.53 -10.17 -3.17
CA ALA A 76 -3.50 -9.22 -2.70
C ALA A 76 -2.59 -9.83 -1.61
N GLY A 77 -3.13 -10.66 -0.72
CA GLY A 77 -2.35 -11.36 0.31
C GLY A 77 -1.46 -12.48 -0.23
N GLN A 78 -1.81 -13.07 -1.38
CA GLN A 78 -1.00 -14.11 -2.02
C GLN A 78 0.22 -13.53 -2.74
N LEU A 79 0.24 -12.22 -3.01
CA LEU A 79 1.36 -11.51 -3.64
C LEU A 79 2.53 -11.27 -2.68
N VAL A 80 2.40 -11.59 -1.39
CA VAL A 80 3.46 -11.42 -0.39
C VAL A 80 3.72 -12.71 0.37
N LEU A 81 4.85 -13.33 0.06
CA LEU A 81 5.38 -14.45 0.84
C LEU A 81 5.85 -13.98 2.24
N ILE A 82 5.68 -14.83 3.25
CA ILE A 82 6.11 -14.56 4.63
C ILE A 82 7.57 -14.08 4.73
N PRO A 83 8.55 -14.67 4.01
CA PRO A 83 9.93 -14.18 4.04
C PRO A 83 10.11 -12.76 3.48
N ALA A 84 9.27 -12.35 2.52
CA ALA A 84 9.33 -11.05 1.85
C ALA A 84 8.54 -9.95 2.59
N LEU A 85 7.79 -10.30 3.65
CA LEU A 85 6.89 -9.39 4.36
C LEU A 85 7.59 -8.12 4.85
N LYS A 86 8.81 -8.26 5.37
CA LYS A 86 9.61 -7.14 5.90
C LYS A 86 10.04 -6.17 4.80
N GLU A 87 10.40 -6.68 3.63
CA GLU A 87 10.86 -5.87 2.50
C GLU A 87 9.68 -5.14 1.86
N VAL A 88 8.59 -5.87 1.58
CA VAL A 88 7.36 -5.27 1.02
C VAL A 88 6.79 -4.20 1.95
N SER A 89 6.79 -4.43 3.27
CA SER A 89 6.34 -3.41 4.24
C SER A 89 7.19 -2.13 4.18
N LYS A 90 8.51 -2.26 3.95
CA LYS A 90 9.40 -1.10 3.82
C LYS A 90 9.15 -0.34 2.52
N GLU A 91 8.99 -1.05 1.42
CA GLU A 91 8.70 -0.44 0.12
C GLU A 91 7.38 0.33 0.16
N ILE A 92 6.33 -0.29 0.72
CA ILE A 92 5.04 0.38 0.93
C ILE A 92 5.21 1.62 1.79
N LEU A 93 5.86 1.52 2.95
CA LEU A 93 6.08 2.68 3.82
C LEU A 93 6.82 3.81 3.09
N SER A 94 7.82 3.49 2.27
CA SER A 94 8.54 4.45 1.42
C SER A 94 7.62 5.14 0.41
N VAL A 95 6.64 4.43 -0.16
CA VAL A 95 5.61 5.04 -1.02
C VAL A 95 4.74 6.03 -0.23
N LEU A 96 4.33 5.66 0.99
CA LEU A 96 3.41 6.46 1.79
C LEU A 96 4.05 7.72 2.38
N SER A 97 5.36 7.68 2.67
CA SER A 97 6.09 8.79 3.27
C SER A 97 6.60 9.86 2.27
N GLY A 98 6.37 9.66 0.97
CA GLY A 98 6.84 10.55 -0.11
C GLY A 98 8.31 10.35 -0.47
#